data_AF-A0A6I2R8C9-F1
#
_entry.id   AF-A0A6I2R8C9-F1
#
_cell.length_a   1.000
_cell.length_b   1.000
_cell.length_c   1.000
_cell.angle_alpha   90.00
_cell.angle_beta   90.00
_cell.angle_gamma   90.00
#
_symmetry.space_group_name_H-M   'P 1'
#
loop_
_entity.id
_entity.type
_entity.pdbx_description
1 polymer ?
#
loop_
_entity_poly.entity_id
_entity_poly.type
_entity_poly.pdbx_seq_one_letter_code
_entity_poly.pdbx_strand_id
1 'polypeptide(L)'
;MANAENLKKGKATQFKSGKDAVENGRKAGVASGASRRRKRAMRQAAAMLLNTQIPMNERGPFMGTVKTLLKTFGYTPDDATYQDALLAGIMLEAMKGDVRAAEFIRDTAGESPALDIRKAELKMRQEELKFKQEQSSGAAAPGAVNNLLEAIMQTGEIDTDDLPEIE
;
A
#
# COMPACT_ATOMS: atom_id res chain seq x y z
N MET A 1 19.54 8.54 30.14
CA MET A 1 19.28 10.00 30.13
C MET A 1 19.60 10.55 28.75
N ALA A 2 18.83 11.53 28.26
CA ALA A 2 19.13 12.18 26.98
C ALA A 2 20.44 13.01 27.09
N ASN A 3 21.38 12.85 26.15
CA ASN A 3 22.61 13.64 26.14
C ASN A 3 22.37 15.08 25.58
N ALA A 4 23.28 16.01 25.88
CA ALA A 4 23.14 17.43 25.50
C ALA A 4 23.09 17.65 23.97
N GLU A 5 23.72 16.78 23.17
CA GLU A 5 23.63 16.82 21.71
C GLU A 5 22.26 16.38 21.18
N ASN A 6 21.65 15.38 21.81
CA ASN A 6 20.32 14.87 21.47
C ASN A 6 19.24 15.91 21.78
N LEU A 7 19.41 16.71 22.84
CA LEU A 7 18.54 17.85 23.14
C LEU A 7 18.66 18.98 22.09
N LYS A 8 19.88 19.26 21.58
CA LYS A 8 20.08 20.25 20.51
C LYS A 8 19.47 19.78 19.18
N LYS A 9 19.62 18.51 18.83
CA LYS A 9 19.00 17.91 17.63
C LYS A 9 17.48 17.85 17.73
N GLY A 10 16.95 17.56 18.93
CA GLY A 10 15.51 17.55 19.19
C GLY A 10 14.79 18.89 18.97
N LYS A 11 15.47 20.03 19.16
CA LYS A 11 14.91 21.37 18.87
C LYS A 11 14.68 21.64 17.38
N ALA A 12 15.44 20.98 16.49
CA ALA A 12 15.27 21.13 15.04
C ALA A 12 14.07 20.33 14.49
N THR A 13 13.71 19.24 15.18
CA THR A 13 12.57 18.37 14.84
C THR A 13 11.34 18.62 15.72
N GLN A 14 11.44 19.55 16.67
CA GLN A 14 10.32 19.95 17.52
C GLN A 14 9.25 20.62 16.66
N PHE A 15 8.02 20.11 16.70
CA PHE A 15 6.88 20.78 16.08
C PHE A 15 6.82 22.21 16.61
N LYS A 16 6.97 23.20 15.73
CA LYS A 16 6.65 24.60 16.07
C LYS A 16 5.16 24.65 16.36
N SER A 17 4.73 24.44 17.60
CA SER A 17 3.31 24.51 17.95
C SER A 17 2.81 25.93 17.67
N GLY A 18 1.73 26.06 16.89
CA GLY A 18 1.14 27.35 16.57
C GLY A 18 0.70 27.51 15.10
N LYS A 19 0.35 28.75 14.75
CA LYS A 19 -0.16 29.16 13.42
C LYS A 19 0.76 28.75 12.26
N ASP A 20 2.08 28.80 12.45
CA ASP A 20 3.06 28.44 11.42
C ASP A 20 3.03 26.95 11.05
N ALA A 21 2.84 26.04 12.02
CA ALA A 21 2.68 24.62 11.71
C ALA A 21 1.37 24.35 10.97
N VAL A 22 0.29 25.07 11.32
CA VAL A 22 -0.99 24.97 10.61
C VAL A 22 -0.86 25.47 9.18
N GLU A 23 -0.22 26.62 8.96
CA GLU A 23 0.02 27.16 7.61
C GLU A 23 0.93 26.27 6.77
N ASN A 24 2.02 25.77 7.35
CA ASN A 24 2.93 24.87 6.65
C ASN A 24 2.25 23.53 6.33
N GLY A 25 1.42 23.01 7.24
CA GLY A 25 0.58 21.83 6.99
C GLY A 25 -0.41 22.05 5.84
N ARG A 26 -1.05 23.23 5.79
CA ARG A 26 -1.93 23.61 4.68
C ARG A 26 -1.17 23.69 3.36
N LYS A 27 -0.03 24.38 3.32
CA LYS A 27 0.82 24.50 2.12
C LYS A 27 1.30 23.13 1.63
N ALA A 28 1.75 22.27 2.55
CA ALA A 28 2.17 20.90 2.25
C ALA A 28 1.00 20.04 1.74
N GLY A 29 -0.18 20.16 2.33
CA GLY A 29 -1.40 19.47 1.89
C GLY A 29 -1.81 19.88 0.47
N VAL A 30 -1.78 21.18 0.16
CA VAL A 30 -2.07 21.70 -1.19
C VAL A 30 -1.05 21.20 -2.21
N ALA A 31 0.24 21.26 -1.89
CA ALA A 31 1.31 20.78 -2.77
C ALA A 31 1.22 19.27 -3.00
N SER A 32 0.98 18.49 -1.95
CA SER A 32 0.77 17.04 -2.03
C SER A 32 -0.47 16.71 -2.86
N GLY A 33 -1.57 17.43 -2.65
CA GLY A 33 -2.79 17.31 -3.45
C GLY A 33 -2.56 17.60 -4.93
N ALA A 34 -1.82 18.66 -5.25
CA ALA A 34 -1.45 19.00 -6.62
C ALA A 34 -0.57 17.91 -7.26
N SER A 35 0.42 17.40 -6.53
CA SER A 35 1.28 16.29 -6.99
C SER A 35 0.48 15.02 -7.23
N ARG A 36 -0.42 14.65 -6.31
CA ARG A 36 -1.31 13.48 -6.46
C ARG A 36 -2.22 13.61 -7.68
N ARG A 37 -2.79 14.80 -7.92
CA ARG A 37 -3.61 15.07 -9.12
C ARG A 37 -2.79 14.98 -10.40
N ARG A 38 -1.57 15.54 -10.44
CA ARG A 38 -0.66 15.41 -11.59
C ARG A 38 -0.33 13.94 -11.89
N LYS A 39 0.03 13.15 -10.86
CA LYS A 39 0.29 11.72 -11.02
C LYS A 39 -0.95 10.96 -11.52
N ARG A 40 -2.14 11.30 -11.04
CA ARG A 40 -3.40 10.71 -11.54
C ARG A 40 -3.62 11.05 -13.02
N ALA A 41 -3.49 12.31 -13.40
CA ALA A 41 -3.65 12.74 -14.79
C ALA A 41 -2.64 12.05 -15.71
N MET A 42 -1.37 11.94 -15.28
CA MET A 42 -0.33 11.24 -16.05
C MET A 42 -0.66 9.75 -16.20
N ARG A 43 -1.12 9.07 -15.15
CA ARG A 43 -1.56 7.66 -15.24
C ARG A 43 -2.73 7.49 -16.20
N GLN A 44 -3.69 8.41 -16.19
CA GLN A 44 -4.84 8.40 -17.11
C GLN A 44 -4.39 8.60 -18.55
N ALA A 45 -3.50 9.58 -18.80
CA ALA A 45 -2.94 9.81 -20.13
C ALA A 45 -2.14 8.61 -20.65
N ALA A 46 -1.31 7.99 -19.81
CA ALA A 46 -0.56 6.79 -20.17
C ALA A 46 -1.48 5.61 -20.49
N ALA A 47 -2.52 5.38 -19.68
CA ALA A 47 -3.52 4.33 -19.95
C ALA A 47 -4.26 4.58 -21.26
N MET A 48 -4.61 5.84 -21.55
CA MET A 48 -5.25 6.21 -22.81
C MET A 48 -4.34 5.91 -24.00
N LEU A 49 -3.08 6.32 -23.94
CA LEU A 49 -2.09 6.04 -25.00
C LEU A 49 -1.92 4.54 -25.24
N LEU A 50 -1.73 3.76 -24.17
CA LEU A 50 -1.54 2.31 -24.29
C LEU A 50 -2.75 1.60 -24.91
N ASN A 51 -3.96 2.08 -24.60
CA ASN A 51 -5.21 1.52 -25.16
C ASN A 51 -5.56 2.05 -26.55
N THR A 52 -4.84 3.04 -27.08
CA THR A 52 -5.11 3.52 -28.44
C THR A 52 -4.65 2.50 -29.48
N GLN A 53 -5.44 2.37 -30.55
CA GLN A 53 -5.12 1.51 -31.68
C GLN A 53 -3.96 2.10 -32.48
N ILE A 54 -3.11 1.22 -33.00
CA ILE A 54 -1.97 1.63 -33.82
C ILE A 54 -2.50 2.08 -35.19
N PRO A 55 -2.19 3.29 -35.67
CA PRO A 55 -2.64 3.73 -36.96
C PRO A 55 -2.00 2.87 -38.07
N MET A 56 -2.85 2.45 -39.01
CA MET A 56 -2.49 1.57 -40.13
C MET A 56 -1.34 2.10 -40.98
N ASN A 57 -1.19 3.42 -41.04
CA ASN A 57 -0.22 4.12 -41.88
C ASN A 57 1.16 4.31 -41.26
N GLU A 58 1.41 3.84 -40.02
CA GLU A 58 2.75 3.87 -39.44
C GLU A 58 3.68 2.88 -40.19
N ARG A 59 4.62 3.45 -40.96
CA ARG A 59 5.54 2.74 -41.88
C ARG A 59 7.01 2.83 -41.44
N GLY A 60 7.27 2.72 -40.14
CA GLY A 60 8.65 2.55 -39.66
C GLY A 60 9.15 1.11 -39.88
N PRO A 61 10.45 0.88 -40.19
CA PRO A 61 10.99 -0.47 -40.35
C PRO A 61 10.80 -1.32 -39.07
N PHE A 62 10.99 -0.70 -37.90
CA PHE A 62 10.70 -1.31 -36.60
C PHE A 62 9.21 -1.65 -36.41
N MET A 63 8.31 -0.75 -36.83
CA MET A 63 6.88 -1.03 -36.73
C MET A 63 6.44 -2.15 -37.69
N GLY A 64 7.14 -2.32 -38.81
CA GLY A 64 6.97 -3.47 -39.71
C GLY A 64 7.29 -4.81 -39.04
N THR A 65 8.42 -4.90 -38.32
CA THR A 65 8.78 -6.11 -37.57
C THR A 65 7.81 -6.39 -36.44
N VAL A 66 7.38 -5.34 -35.72
CA VAL A 66 6.39 -5.44 -34.64
C VAL A 66 5.03 -5.93 -35.18
N LYS A 67 4.52 -5.31 -36.26
CA LYS A 67 3.28 -5.74 -36.92
C LYS A 67 3.35 -7.20 -37.41
N THR A 68 4.50 -7.62 -37.91
CA THR A 68 4.70 -9.01 -38.35
C THR A 68 4.64 -9.97 -37.17
N LEU A 69 5.32 -9.64 -36.07
CA LEU A 69 5.29 -10.43 -34.85
C LEU A 69 3.87 -10.52 -34.27
N LEU A 70 3.15 -9.40 -34.21
CA LEU A 70 1.76 -9.34 -33.74
C LEU A 70 0.82 -10.22 -34.58
N LYS A 71 0.98 -10.21 -35.91
CA LYS A 71 0.24 -11.11 -36.82
C LYS A 71 0.52 -12.58 -36.53
N THR A 72 1.77 -12.94 -36.23
CA THR A 72 2.13 -14.31 -35.83
C THR A 72 1.42 -14.75 -34.55
N PHE A 73 1.18 -13.82 -33.63
CA PHE A 73 0.41 -14.07 -32.40
C PHE A 73 -1.11 -14.03 -32.59
N GLY A 74 -1.59 -13.90 -33.84
CA GLY A 74 -3.02 -13.94 -34.17
C GLY A 74 -3.74 -12.59 -34.08
N TYR A 75 -3.03 -11.49 -33.85
CA TYR A 75 -3.62 -10.15 -33.89
C TYR A 75 -3.87 -9.68 -35.32
N THR A 76 -5.04 -9.09 -35.56
CA THR A 76 -5.25 -8.30 -36.77
C THR A 76 -4.55 -6.95 -36.61
N PRO A 77 -4.08 -6.31 -37.71
CA PRO A 77 -3.43 -5.01 -37.63
C PRO A 77 -4.34 -3.90 -37.08
N ASP A 78 -5.66 -4.07 -37.20
CA ASP A 78 -6.67 -3.10 -36.80
C ASP A 78 -7.05 -3.23 -35.31
N ASP A 79 -6.86 -4.42 -34.72
CA ASP A 79 -7.17 -4.68 -33.31
C ASP A 79 -5.98 -4.44 -32.37
N ALA A 80 -4.77 -4.28 -32.91
CA ALA A 80 -3.56 -4.10 -32.11
C ALA A 80 -3.48 -2.70 -31.48
N THR A 81 -3.25 -2.67 -30.17
CA THR A 81 -3.04 -1.45 -29.39
C THR A 81 -1.55 -1.13 -29.25
N TYR A 82 -1.21 0.10 -28.86
CA TYR A 82 0.19 0.43 -28.54
C TYR A 82 0.76 -0.40 -27.38
N GLN A 83 -0.09 -0.90 -26.47
CA GLN A 83 0.32 -1.85 -25.44
C GLN A 83 0.87 -3.14 -26.07
N ASP A 84 0.19 -3.68 -27.08
CA ASP A 84 0.59 -4.91 -27.76
C ASP A 84 1.90 -4.71 -28.54
N ALA A 85 2.02 -3.58 -29.26
CA ALA A 85 3.26 -3.23 -29.94
C ALA A 85 4.44 -3.00 -29.00
N LEU A 86 4.21 -2.40 -27.84
CA LEU A 86 5.23 -2.22 -26.82
C LEU A 86 5.71 -3.57 -26.30
N LEU A 87 4.78 -4.49 -25.99
CA LEU A 87 5.13 -5.84 -25.54
C LEU A 87 5.90 -6.62 -26.61
N ALA A 88 5.46 -6.55 -27.86
CA ALA A 88 6.15 -7.13 -29.00
C ALA A 88 7.57 -6.55 -29.18
N GLY A 89 7.74 -5.25 -29.02
CA GLY A 89 9.05 -4.58 -29.07
C GLY A 89 9.99 -5.04 -27.94
N ILE A 90 9.48 -5.15 -26.71
CA ILE A 90 10.26 -5.67 -25.58
C ILE A 90 10.64 -7.13 -25.81
N MET A 91 9.72 -7.94 -26.33
CA MET A 91 10.01 -9.33 -26.68
C MET A 91 11.14 -9.43 -27.71
N LEU A 92 11.12 -8.59 -28.75
CA LEU A 92 12.22 -8.55 -29.73
C LEU A 92 13.57 -8.22 -29.09
N GLU A 93 13.60 -7.31 -28.11
CA GLU A 93 14.82 -6.98 -27.39
C GLU A 93 15.29 -8.10 -26.44
N ALA A 94 14.34 -8.78 -25.79
CA ALA A 94 14.61 -9.98 -25.01
C ALA A 94 15.22 -11.09 -25.88
N MET A 95 14.68 -11.30 -27.08
CA MET A 95 15.21 -12.28 -28.05
C MET A 95 16.63 -11.92 -28.53
N LYS A 96 17.01 -10.64 -28.55
CA LYS A 96 18.39 -10.20 -28.82
C LYS A 96 19.33 -10.41 -27.64
N GLY A 97 18.81 -10.75 -26.46
CA GLY A 97 19.59 -11.02 -25.25
C GLY A 97 19.53 -9.92 -24.18
N ASP A 98 18.62 -8.95 -24.27
CA ASP A 98 18.41 -8.02 -23.14
C ASP A 98 17.72 -8.75 -21.98
N VAL A 99 18.51 -9.04 -20.94
CA VAL A 99 18.05 -9.72 -19.72
C VAL A 99 16.94 -8.95 -19.03
N ARG A 100 16.97 -7.61 -19.02
CA ARG A 100 15.92 -6.80 -18.37
C ARG A 100 14.61 -6.88 -19.15
N ALA A 101 14.68 -6.91 -20.47
CA ALA A 101 13.50 -7.13 -21.30
C ALA A 101 12.91 -8.53 -21.05
N ALA A 102 13.75 -9.56 -20.96
CA ALA A 102 13.31 -10.92 -20.62
C ALA A 102 12.68 -11.00 -19.22
N GLU A 103 13.29 -10.37 -18.23
CA GLU A 103 12.74 -10.26 -16.87
C GLU A 103 11.39 -9.54 -16.86
N PHE A 104 11.25 -8.44 -17.61
CA PHE A 104 9.99 -7.71 -17.71
C PHE A 104 8.87 -8.56 -18.31
N ILE A 105 9.15 -9.30 -19.41
CA ILE A 105 8.16 -10.19 -20.02
C ILE A 105 7.77 -11.31 -19.05
N ARG A 106 8.75 -11.96 -18.40
CA ARG A 106 8.53 -13.00 -17.40
C ARG A 106 7.64 -12.51 -16.25
N ASP A 107 7.98 -11.35 -15.68
CA ASP A 107 7.24 -10.78 -14.56
C ASP A 107 5.82 -10.36 -14.98
N THR A 108 5.66 -9.88 -16.21
CA THR A 108 4.34 -9.54 -16.79
C THR A 108 3.49 -10.79 -17.05
N ALA A 109 4.09 -11.91 -17.45
CA ALA A 109 3.43 -13.21 -17.58
C ALA A 109 3.04 -13.82 -16.23
N GLY A 110 3.49 -13.24 -15.11
CA GLY A 110 3.21 -13.71 -13.76
C GLY A 110 4.20 -14.74 -13.23
N GLU A 111 5.23 -15.09 -14.00
CA GLU A 111 6.25 -16.10 -13.66
C GLU A 111 7.42 -15.49 -12.86
N SER A 112 7.13 -14.65 -11.86
CA SER A 112 8.18 -13.96 -11.09
C SER A 112 8.49 -14.69 -9.78
N PRO A 113 9.66 -15.37 -9.66
CA PRO A 113 10.00 -16.13 -8.45
C PRO A 113 10.07 -15.23 -7.21
N ALA A 114 10.54 -14.00 -7.38
CA ALA A 114 10.63 -13.02 -6.29
C ALA A 114 9.25 -12.60 -5.76
N LEU A 115 8.25 -12.48 -6.62
CA LEU A 115 6.88 -12.16 -6.20
C LEU A 115 6.25 -13.34 -5.45
N ASP A 116 6.51 -14.57 -5.89
CA ASP A 116 5.95 -15.76 -5.25
C ASP A 116 6.54 -16.00 -3.86
N ILE A 117 7.86 -15.83 -3.72
CA ILE A 117 8.53 -15.87 -2.40
C ILE A 117 7.94 -14.79 -1.47
N ARG A 118 7.76 -13.56 -1.96
CA ARG A 118 7.17 -12.47 -1.16
C ARG A 118 5.73 -12.76 -0.76
N LYS A 119 4.92 -13.32 -1.67
CA LYS A 119 3.54 -13.72 -1.35
C LYS A 119 3.53 -14.81 -0.27
N ALA A 120 4.41 -15.79 -0.36
CA ALA A 120 4.55 -16.84 0.65
C ALA A 120 4.97 -16.25 2.01
N GLU A 121 5.99 -15.38 2.04
CA GLU A 121 6.44 -14.71 3.27
C GLU A 121 5.33 -13.86 3.91
N LEU A 122 4.58 -13.11 3.10
CA LEU A 122 3.45 -12.30 3.59
C LEU A 122 2.33 -13.16 4.18
N LYS A 123 2.05 -14.33 3.59
CA LYS A 123 1.08 -15.28 4.16
C LYS A 123 1.52 -15.79 5.53
N MET A 124 2.77 -16.23 5.65
CA MET A 124 3.34 -16.67 6.93
C MET A 124 3.26 -15.58 8.00
N ARG A 125 3.61 -14.33 7.66
CA ARG A 125 3.50 -13.19 8.59
C ARG A 125 2.06 -12.89 8.98
N GLN A 126 1.10 -13.00 8.06
CA GLN A 126 -0.32 -12.82 8.38
C GLN A 126 -0.82 -13.91 9.32
N GLU A 127 -0.42 -15.15 9.11
CA GLU A 127 -0.74 -16.29 9.99
C GLU A 127 -0.15 -16.11 11.39
N GLU A 128 1.12 -15.70 11.49
CA GLU A 128 1.76 -15.38 12.77
C GLU A 128 1.04 -14.25 13.52
N LEU A 129 0.62 -13.20 12.80
CA LEU A 129 -0.12 -12.08 13.41
C LEU A 129 -1.50 -12.52 13.90
N LYS A 130 -2.22 -13.34 13.13
CA LYS A 130 -3.51 -13.91 13.55
C LYS A 130 -3.35 -14.80 14.78
N PHE A 131 -2.36 -15.68 14.77
CA PHE A 131 -2.07 -16.55 15.91
C PHE A 131 -1.72 -15.75 17.18
N LYS A 132 -0.90 -14.70 17.06
CA LYS A 132 -0.60 -13.80 18.18
C LYS A 132 -1.82 -13.03 18.67
N GLN A 133 -2.69 -12.60 17.76
CA GLN A 133 -3.96 -11.96 18.12
C GLN A 133 -4.86 -12.93 18.89
N GLU A 134 -5.02 -14.16 18.42
CA GLU A 134 -5.81 -15.21 19.07
C GLU A 134 -5.28 -15.56 20.46
N GLN A 135 -3.95 -15.67 20.62
CA GLN A 135 -3.31 -15.86 21.92
C GLN A 135 -3.53 -14.67 22.86
N SER A 136 -3.47 -13.44 22.34
CA SER A 136 -3.71 -12.24 23.14
C SER A 136 -5.19 -12.06 23.52
N SER A 137 -6.13 -12.50 22.67
CA SER A 137 -7.56 -12.51 22.97
C SER A 137 -7.97 -13.67 23.89
N GLY A 138 -7.26 -14.81 23.84
CA GLY A 138 -7.46 -15.93 24.76
C GLY A 138 -6.86 -15.70 26.15
N ALA A 139 -5.84 -14.85 26.27
CA ALA A 139 -5.28 -14.42 27.55
C ALA A 139 -6.11 -13.32 28.24
N ALA A 140 -7.01 -12.65 27.51
CA ALA A 140 -8.05 -11.80 28.09
C ALA A 140 -9.24 -12.69 28.49
N ALA A 141 -9.11 -13.37 29.63
CA ALA A 141 -10.22 -14.12 30.23
C ALA A 141 -11.46 -13.20 30.38
N PRO A 142 -12.64 -13.58 29.83
CA PRO A 142 -13.87 -12.85 30.05
C PRO A 142 -14.35 -13.16 31.47
N GLY A 143 -13.95 -12.37 32.46
CA GLY A 143 -14.42 -12.61 33.83
C GLY A 143 -13.82 -11.74 34.93
N ALA A 144 -12.69 -11.07 34.71
CA ALA A 144 -12.06 -10.31 35.80
C ALA A 144 -12.77 -8.99 36.15
N VAL A 145 -13.68 -8.49 35.31
CA VAL A 145 -14.38 -7.21 35.54
C VAL A 145 -15.67 -7.41 36.35
N ASN A 146 -16.25 -8.61 36.37
CA ASN A 146 -17.54 -8.85 37.04
C ASN A 146 -17.42 -9.08 38.56
N ASN A 147 -16.24 -9.48 39.05
CA ASN A 147 -16.06 -9.78 40.47
C ASN A 147 -15.90 -8.54 41.35
N LEU A 148 -15.43 -7.41 40.82
CA LEU A 148 -15.24 -6.18 41.60
C LEU A 148 -16.56 -5.45 41.87
N LEU A 149 -17.49 -5.46 40.90
CA LEU A 149 -18.82 -4.86 41.07
C LEU A 149 -19.68 -5.68 42.03
N GLU A 150 -19.64 -7.02 41.95
CA GLU A 150 -20.32 -7.89 42.94
C GLU A 150 -19.73 -7.71 44.35
N ALA A 151 -18.40 -7.62 44.49
CA ALA A 151 -17.77 -7.41 45.80
C ALA A 151 -18.09 -6.04 46.43
N ILE A 152 -18.26 -4.99 45.62
CA ILE A 152 -18.67 -3.66 46.09
C ILE A 152 -20.16 -3.64 46.47
N MET A 153 -21.02 -4.37 45.75
CA MET A 153 -22.43 -4.49 46.11
C MET A 153 -22.65 -5.35 47.36
N GLN A 154 -21.80 -6.35 47.62
CA GLN A 154 -21.88 -7.22 48.79
C GLN A 154 -21.38 -6.56 50.09
N THR A 155 -20.70 -5.42 50.01
CA THR A 155 -20.19 -4.66 51.16
C THR A 155 -21.04 -3.43 51.50
N GLY A 156 -22.20 -3.29 50.87
CA GLY A 156 -23.06 -2.10 50.93
C GLY A 156 -24.24 -2.15 51.90
N GLU A 157 -24.46 -3.22 52.64
CA GLU A 157 -25.43 -3.22 53.77
C GLU A 157 -24.68 -2.96 55.07
N ILE A 158 -24.51 -1.68 55.39
CA ILE A 158 -24.38 -1.25 56.78
C ILE A 158 -25.82 -1.15 57.28
N ASP A 159 -26.23 -2.09 58.15
CA ASP A 159 -27.47 -1.96 58.93
C ASP A 159 -27.44 -0.60 59.64
N THR A 160 -28.39 0.26 59.28
CA THR A 160 -28.53 1.61 59.86
C THR A 160 -29.42 1.62 61.10
N ASP A 161 -29.81 0.44 61.60
CA ASP A 161 -30.74 0.28 62.72
C ASP A 161 -30.09 0.49 64.11
N ASP A 162 -28.77 0.68 64.18
CA ASP A 162 -28.01 0.86 65.44
C ASP A 162 -27.42 2.29 65.61
N LEU A 163 -28.02 3.31 65.00
CA LEU A 163 -27.65 4.71 65.28
C LEU A 163 -28.45 5.24 66.50
N PRO A 164 -27.79 5.65 67.61
CA PRO A 164 -28.49 6.25 68.73
C PRO A 164 -29.08 7.60 68.31
N GLU A 165 -30.39 7.78 68.54
CA GLU A 165 -31.06 9.07 68.40
C GLU A 165 -30.40 10.09 69.32
N ILE A 166 -29.93 11.19 68.74
CA ILE A 166 -29.34 12.32 69.47
C ILE A 166 -30.51 13.26 69.83
N GLU A 167 -30.75 13.45 71.12
CA GLU A 167 -31.68 14.44 71.71
C GLU A 167 -31.36 15.89 71.32
#